data_AF-A0A941W325-F1
#
_entry.id   AF-A0A941W325-F1
#
_cell.length_a   1.000
_cell.length_b   1.000
_cell.length_c   1.000
_cell.angle_alpha   90.00
_cell.angle_beta   90.00
_cell.angle_gamma   90.00
#
_symmetry.space_group_name_H-M   'P 1'
#
loop_
_entity.id
_entity.type
_entity.pdbx_description
1 polymer ?
#
loop_
_entity_poly.entity_id
_entity_poly.type
_entity_poly.pdbx_seq_one_letter_code
_entity_poly.pdbx_strand_id
1 'polypeptide(L)' 'MTLGDAIIAGTALDYGLALITKNTIDFQWIQHLELINPFDDII' A
#
# COMPACT_ATOMS: atom_id res chain seq x y z
N MET A 1 9.23 6.45 0.57
CA MET A 1 9.28 5.38 1.59
C MET A 1 10.34 5.63 2.66
N THR A 2 9.92 5.57 3.91
CA THR A 2 10.70 5.55 5.14
C THR A 2 10.63 4.16 5.80
N LEU A 3 11.32 3.95 6.92
CA LEU A 3 11.24 2.68 7.67
C LEU A 3 9.79 2.35 8.09
N GLY A 4 8.99 3.34 8.47
CA GLY A 4 7.59 3.13 8.84
C GLY A 4 6.77 2.57 7.69
N ASP A 5 6.96 3.11 6.48
CA ASP A 5 6.28 2.63 5.27
C ASP A 5 6.62 1.17 4.98
N ALA A 6 7.88 0.76 5.16
CA ALA A 6 8.32 -0.61 4.96
C ALA A 6 7.67 -1.58 5.94
N ILE A 7 7.51 -1.19 7.21
CA ILE A 7 6.86 -2.02 8.23
C ILE A 7 5.37 -2.21 7.90
N ILE A 8 4.67 -1.14 7.50
CA ILE A 8 3.26 -1.20 7.11
C ILE A 8 3.07 -2.10 5.89
N ALA A 9 3.86 -1.88 4.83
CA ALA A 9 3.79 -2.68 3.60
C ALA A 9 4.12 -4.15 3.83
N GLY A 10 5.16 -4.43 4.63
CA GLY A 10 5.55 -5.80 5.00
C GLY A 10 4.46 -6.52 5.80
N THR A 11 3.79 -5.80 6.71
CA THR A 11 2.66 -6.35 7.48
C THR A 11 1.48 -6.67 6.58
N ALA A 12 1.11 -5.76 5.68
CA ALA A 12 0.03 -6.02 4.72
C ALA A 12 0.37 -7.22 3.82
N LEU A 13 1.61 -7.34 3.36
CA LEU A 13 2.05 -8.44 2.50
C LEU A 13 2.05 -9.81 3.23
N ASP A 14 2.56 -9.86 4.47
CA ASP A 14 2.63 -11.11 5.26
C ASP A 14 1.24 -11.68 5.59
N TYR A 15 0.27 -10.79 5.83
CA TYR A 15 -1.11 -11.17 6.13
C TYR A 15 -2.03 -11.20 4.91
N GLY A 16 -1.53 -10.92 3.70
CA GLY A 16 -2.34 -10.89 2.47
C GLY A 16 -3.46 -9.85 2.50
N LEU A 17 -3.19 -8.68 3.09
CA LEU A 17 -4.13 -7.56 3.22
C LEU A 17 -3.89 -6.51 2.13
N ALA A 18 -4.95 -5.80 1.73
CA ALA A 18 -4.84 -4.60 0.92
C ALA A 18 -4.32 -3.42 1.76
N LEU A 19 -3.38 -2.66 1.20
CA LEU A 19 -2.89 -1.41 1.79
C LEU A 19 -3.70 -0.24 1.24
N ILE A 20 -4.55 0.34 2.09
CA ILE A 20 -5.33 1.55 1.78
C ILE A 20 -4.47 2.78 2.04
N THR A 21 -4.13 3.53 0.98
CA THR A 21 -3.28 4.73 1.11
C THR A 21 -3.46 5.67 -0.08
N LYS A 22 -3.34 6.99 0.16
CA LYS A 22 -3.23 7.98 -0.91
C LYS A 22 -1.85 7.95 -1.59
N ASN A 23 -0.82 7.49 -0.89
CA ASN A 23 0.57 7.50 -1.38
C ASN A 23 0.91 6.22 -2.15
N THR A 24 0.07 5.79 -3.10
CA THR A 24 0.26 4.54 -3.84
C THR A 24 1.56 4.50 -4.64
N ILE A 25 2.05 5.66 -5.08
CA ILE A 25 3.29 5.82 -5.86
C ILE A 25 4.49 5.19 -5.13
N ASP A 26 4.54 5.32 -3.81
CA ASP A 26 5.64 4.79 -3.00
C ASP A 26 5.61 3.27 -2.85
N PHE A 27 4.46 2.62 -3.07
CA PHE A 27 4.27 1.18 -2.81
C PHE A 27 4.06 0.35 -4.09
N GLN A 28 3.74 0.98 -5.23
CA GLN A 28 3.35 0.29 -6.48
C GLN A 28 4.39 -0.69 -7.05
N TRP A 29 5.65 -0.58 -6.65
CA TRP A 29 6.73 -1.45 -7.09
C TRP A 29 6.82 -2.77 -6.29
N ILE A 30 6.10 -2.87 -5.15
CA ILE A 30 6.09 -4.05 -4.29
C ILE A 30 5.14 -5.09 -4.90
N GLN A 31 5.71 -6.16 -5.44
CA GLN A 31 4.91 -7.22 -6.06
C GLN A 31 3.99 -7.91 -5.04
N HIS A 32 2.78 -8.26 -5.48
CA HIS A 32 1.73 -8.93 -4.69
C HIS A 32 1.14 -8.10 -3.53
N LEU A 33 1.55 -6.85 -3.35
CA LEU A 33 0.87 -5.93 -2.43
C LEU A 33 -0.31 -5.28 -3.14
N GLU A 34 -1.52 -5.58 -2.68
CA GLU A 34 -2.73 -4.93 -3.18
C GLU A 34 -2.80 -3.49 -2.64
N LEU A 35 -3.02 -2.52 -3.54
CA LEU A 35 -3.09 -1.10 -3.21
C LEU A 35 -4.46 -0.54 -3.55
N ILE A 36 -5.06 0.16 -2.59
CA ILE A 36 -6.32 0.86 -2.77
C ILE A 36 -6.09 2.33 -2.44
N ASN A 37 -6.18 3.21 -3.44
CA ASN A 37 -6.29 4.63 -3.18
C ASN A 37 -7.75 4.99 -2.93
N PRO A 38 -8.14 5.41 -1.71
CA PRO A 38 -9.53 5.70 -1.40
C PRO A 38 -10.11 6.90 -2.16
N PHE A 39 -9.27 7.61 -2.92
CA PHE A 39 -9.65 8.78 -3.71
C PHE A 39 -9.78 8.52 -5.21
N ASP A 40 -9.40 7.34 -5.72
CA ASP A 40 -9.43 7.08 -7.18
C ASP A 40 -10.87 7.01 -7.73
N ASP A 41 -11.87 6.75 -6.88
CA ASP A 41 -13.30 6.68 -7.24
C ASP A 41 -14.17 7.85 -6.71
N ILE A 42 -13.56 8.87 -6.10
CA ILE A 42 -14.31 10.05 -5.63
C ILE A 42 -14.46 11.04 -6.80
N ILE A 43 -15.65 11.01 -7.41
CA ILE A 43 -16.14 11.94 -8.46
C ILE A 43 -16.16 13.39 -7.95
#